data_AF-X0VA91-F1
#
_entry.id   AF-X0VA91-F1
#
_cell.length_a   1.000
_cell.length_b   1.000
_cell.length_c   1.000
_cell.angle_alpha   90.00
_cell.angle_beta   90.00
_cell.angle_gamma   90.00
#
_symmetry.space_group_name_H-M   'P 1'
#
loop_
_entity.id
_entity.type
_entity.pdbx_description
1 polymer ?
#
loop_
_entity_poly.entity_id
_entity_poly.type
_entity_poly.pdbx_seq_one_letter_code
_entity_poly.pdbx_strand_id
1 'polypeptide(L)'
;LLEKGNIDRVIAIGPTIMMKFCAKTTEPFGVPTVVSLNPIMVDGTGMCGCCRVSVGGETKFACVDGPDFDAHQVDWDLLFARQRIYLDEEKRSFELWQCQCGS
;
A
#
# COMPACT_ATOMS: atom_id res chain seq x y z
N LEU A 1 -3.65 -20.42 13.29
CA LEU A 1 -4.02 -20.98 11.96
C LEU A 1 -2.78 -21.40 11.22
N LEU A 2 -1.85 -20.47 10.96
CA LEU A 2 -0.56 -20.77 10.32
C LEU A 2 0.24 -21.89 11.03
N GLU A 3 0.27 -21.90 12.36
CA GLU A 3 0.93 -22.94 13.17
C GLU A 3 0.32 -24.35 13.01
N LYS A 4 -0.96 -24.46 12.63
CA LYS A 4 -1.63 -25.76 12.48
C LYS A 4 -1.34 -26.41 11.12
N GLY A 5 -0.66 -25.70 10.21
CA GLY A 5 -0.53 -26.08 8.81
C GLY A 5 -1.85 -25.88 8.04
N ASN A 6 -1.78 -26.02 6.70
CA ASN A 6 -2.91 -25.97 5.75
C ASN A 6 -3.39 -24.58 5.30
N ILE A 7 -2.50 -23.58 5.23
CA ILE A 7 -2.79 -22.30 4.55
C ILE A 7 -1.86 -22.17 3.35
N ASP A 8 -2.44 -22.24 2.15
CA ASP A 8 -1.67 -22.15 0.89
C ASP A 8 -1.37 -20.72 0.47
N ARG A 9 -2.16 -19.74 0.94
CA ARG A 9 -2.02 -18.32 0.59
C ARG A 9 -2.70 -17.41 1.60
N VAL A 10 -2.14 -16.22 1.80
CA VAL A 10 -2.79 -15.08 2.48
C VAL A 10 -2.95 -13.92 1.50
N ILE A 11 -4.09 -13.23 1.57
CA ILE A 11 -4.35 -11.98 0.84
C ILE A 11 -4.74 -10.93 1.88
N ALA A 12 -4.03 -9.81 1.92
CA ALA A 12 -4.27 -8.72 2.85
C ALA A 12 -4.57 -7.41 2.11
N ILE A 13 -5.71 -6.79 2.43
CA ILE A 13 -6.18 -5.54 1.83
C ILE A 13 -6.68 -4.66 2.97
N GLY A 14 -6.08 -3.47 3.12
CA GLY A 14 -6.45 -2.55 4.18
C GLY A 14 -5.42 -1.44 4.36
N PRO A 15 -5.36 -0.80 5.54
CA PRO A 15 -4.34 0.19 5.83
C PRO A 15 -2.94 -0.38 5.65
N THR A 16 -2.01 0.42 5.12
CA THR A 16 -0.61 0.01 4.84
C THR A 16 0.06 -0.66 6.05
N ILE A 17 -0.24 -0.18 7.26
CA ILE A 17 0.27 -0.74 8.51
C ILE A 17 -0.26 -2.13 8.81
N MET A 18 -1.55 -2.37 8.54
CA MET A 18 -2.16 -3.68 8.68
C MET A 18 -1.52 -4.65 7.69
N MET A 19 -1.37 -4.24 6.43
CA MET A 19 -0.76 -5.07 5.38
C MET A 19 0.70 -5.40 5.70
N LYS A 20 1.49 -4.45 6.18
CA LYS A 20 2.88 -4.67 6.66
C LYS A 20 2.93 -5.74 7.76
N PHE A 21 2.02 -5.68 8.73
CA PHE A 21 2.01 -6.67 9.80
C PHE A 21 1.51 -8.04 9.34
N CYS A 22 0.55 -8.11 8.42
CA CYS A 22 0.18 -9.38 7.78
C CYS A 22 1.38 -10.03 7.06
N ALA A 23 2.19 -9.24 6.33
CA ALA A 23 3.41 -9.71 5.69
C ALA A 23 4.40 -10.30 6.72
N LYS A 24 4.71 -9.55 7.77
CA LYS A 24 5.61 -9.99 8.85
C LYS A 24 5.12 -11.21 9.61
N THR A 25 3.80 -11.33 9.83
CA THR A 25 3.22 -12.49 10.53
C THR A 25 3.32 -13.76 9.71
N THR A 26 3.28 -13.67 8.39
CA THR A 26 3.27 -14.83 7.47
C THR A 26 4.67 -15.26 7.04
N GLU A 27 5.64 -14.34 7.04
CA GLU A 27 7.02 -14.56 6.61
C GLU A 27 7.73 -15.75 7.31
N PRO A 28 7.68 -15.91 8.65
CA PRO A 28 8.33 -17.05 9.33
C PRO A 28 7.75 -18.43 8.96
N PHE A 29 6.52 -18.45 8.43
CA PHE A 29 5.82 -19.67 8.05
C PHE A 29 6.00 -20.00 6.56
N GLY A 30 6.70 -19.16 5.79
CA GLY A 30 6.90 -19.34 4.35
C GLY A 30 5.59 -19.36 3.55
N VAL A 31 4.51 -18.80 4.10
CA VAL A 31 3.21 -18.78 3.43
C VAL A 31 3.18 -17.64 2.41
N PRO A 32 2.89 -17.91 1.13
CA PRO A 32 2.78 -16.86 0.11
C PRO A 32 1.73 -15.81 0.50
N THR A 33 2.14 -14.55 0.59
CA THR A 33 1.28 -13.45 1.00
C THR A 33 1.22 -12.38 -0.06
N VAL A 34 0.02 -12.07 -0.52
CA VAL A 34 -0.25 -11.01 -1.50
C VAL A 34 -0.90 -9.83 -0.79
N VAL A 35 -0.47 -8.62 -1.14
CA VAL A 35 -1.04 -7.37 -0.61
C VAL A 35 -1.48 -6.47 -1.76
N SER A 36 -2.63 -5.83 -1.60
CA SER A 36 -3.13 -4.84 -2.56
C SER A 36 -2.68 -3.45 -2.13
N LEU A 37 -1.61 -2.95 -2.73
CA LEU A 37 -0.99 -1.69 -2.30
C LEU A 37 -1.85 -0.49 -2.65
N ASN A 38 -1.79 0.53 -1.79
CA ASN A 38 -2.58 1.75 -1.88
C ASN A 38 -1.70 3.02 -1.94
N PRO A 39 -0.73 3.13 -2.87
CA PRO A 39 0.01 4.38 -3.06
C PRO A 39 -0.90 5.47 -3.63
N ILE A 40 -0.46 6.72 -3.54
CA ILE A 40 -1.16 7.84 -4.19
C ILE A 40 -1.18 7.60 -5.71
N MET A 41 -2.34 7.78 -6.33
CA MET A 41 -2.52 7.67 -7.78
C MET A 41 -3.01 9.00 -8.36
N VAL A 42 -2.60 9.30 -9.60
CA VAL A 42 -3.05 10.50 -10.33
C VAL A 42 -3.67 10.09 -11.66
N ASP A 43 -2.86 9.60 -12.61
CA ASP A 43 -3.36 9.21 -13.93
C ASP A 43 -3.98 7.81 -13.95
N GLY A 44 -3.41 6.85 -13.20
CA GLY A 44 -3.90 5.48 -13.14
C GLY A 44 -3.63 4.63 -14.40
N THR A 45 -2.82 5.13 -15.34
CA THR A 45 -2.54 4.49 -16.63
C THR A 45 -1.05 4.28 -16.91
N GLY A 46 -0.18 4.59 -15.94
CA GLY A 46 1.26 4.39 -16.02
C GLY A 46 2.05 5.57 -16.59
N MET A 47 1.41 6.72 -16.82
CA MET A 47 2.05 7.89 -17.44
C MET A 47 2.82 8.76 -16.44
N CYS A 48 2.38 8.85 -15.18
CA CYS A 48 2.97 9.82 -14.24
C CYS A 48 3.96 9.22 -13.22
N GLY A 49 3.89 7.91 -12.93
CA GLY A 49 4.71 7.27 -11.90
C GLY A 49 4.41 7.70 -10.45
N CYS A 50 3.31 8.40 -10.20
CA CYS A 50 2.92 8.79 -8.83
C CYS A 50 2.64 7.56 -7.95
N CYS A 51 2.10 6.49 -8.53
CA CYS A 51 1.82 5.24 -7.83
C CYS A 51 3.05 4.33 -7.68
N ARG A 52 4.28 4.83 -7.91
CA ARG A 52 5.48 3.98 -7.84
C ARG A 52 5.70 3.40 -6.45
N VAL A 53 6.11 2.14 -6.44
CA VAL A 53 6.50 1.34 -5.28
C VAL A 53 7.83 0.64 -5.56
N SER A 54 8.56 0.25 -4.52
CA SER A 54 9.74 -0.60 -4.63
C SER A 54 9.38 -2.01 -4.19
N VAL A 55 9.51 -2.98 -5.09
CA VAL A 55 9.20 -4.40 -4.84
C VAL A 55 10.39 -5.21 -5.32
N GLY A 56 11.03 -5.95 -4.42
CA GLY A 56 12.20 -6.78 -4.75
C GLY A 56 13.42 -5.95 -5.18
N GLY A 57 13.51 -4.68 -4.78
CA GLY A 57 14.55 -3.74 -5.21
C GLY A 57 14.29 -3.09 -6.59
N GLU A 58 13.19 -3.43 -7.26
CA GLU A 58 12.80 -2.82 -8.53
C GLU A 58 11.69 -1.78 -8.34
N THR A 59 11.75 -0.71 -9.12
CA THR A 59 10.64 0.25 -9.19
C THR A 59 9.51 -0.33 -10.04
N LYS A 60 8.30 -0.39 -9.48
CA LYS A 60 7.05 -0.83 -10.15
C LYS A 60 5.98 0.24 -10.02
N PHE A 61 5.03 0.30 -10.94
CA PHE A 61 3.89 1.21 -10.91
C PHE A 61 2.63 0.46 -10.53
N ALA A 62 2.07 0.74 -9.35
CA ALA A 62 0.94 -0.03 -8.84
C ALA A 62 -0.31 -0.01 -9.74
N CYS A 63 -0.51 1.02 -10.57
CA CYS A 63 -1.65 1.08 -11.50
C CYS A 63 -1.49 0.23 -12.77
N VAL A 64 -0.27 -0.21 -13.12
CA VAL A 64 0.00 -1.01 -14.33
C VAL A 64 0.59 -2.38 -13.97
N ASP A 65 1.57 -2.41 -13.08
CA ASP A 65 2.26 -3.63 -12.64
C ASP A 65 1.55 -4.34 -11.48
N GLY A 66 0.61 -3.67 -10.82
CA GLY A 66 -0.07 -4.13 -9.61
C GLY A 66 -1.60 -4.15 -9.75
N PRO A 67 -2.36 -3.75 -8.71
CA PRO A 67 -1.92 -3.24 -7.40
C PRO A 67 -1.47 -4.34 -6.42
N ASP A 68 -1.64 -5.60 -6.81
CA ASP A 68 -1.34 -6.77 -5.99
C ASP A 68 0.12 -7.21 -6.14
N PHE A 69 0.87 -7.21 -5.04
CA PHE A 69 2.29 -7.57 -5.02
C PHE A 69 2.61 -8.60 -3.93
N ASP A 70 3.76 -9.26 -4.07
CA ASP A 70 4.34 -10.10 -3.02
C ASP A 70 4.68 -9.25 -1.79
N ALA A 71 3.96 -9.47 -0.70
CA ALA A 71 4.06 -8.70 0.52
C ALA A 71 5.43 -8.78 1.20
N HIS A 72 6.19 -9.86 0.95
CA HIS A 72 7.51 -10.07 1.52
C HIS A 72 8.61 -9.31 0.76
N GLN A 73 8.28 -8.76 -0.41
CA GLN A 73 9.21 -8.01 -1.24
C GLN A 73 8.96 -6.49 -1.25
N VAL A 74 7.89 -6.01 -0.62
CA VAL A 74 7.52 -4.58 -0.60
C VAL A 74 8.44 -3.79 0.32
N ASP A 75 8.97 -2.66 -0.18
CA ASP A 75 9.56 -1.63 0.66
C ASP A 75 8.46 -0.82 1.38
N TRP A 76 8.11 -1.29 2.57
CA TRP A 76 7.04 -0.69 3.37
C TRP A 76 7.38 0.72 3.85
N ASP A 77 8.63 1.01 4.16
CA ASP A 77 9.02 2.31 4.74
C ASP A 77 9.01 3.40 3.66
N LEU A 78 9.45 3.06 2.43
CA LEU A 78 9.27 3.93 1.27
C LEU A 78 7.78 4.19 1.00
N LEU A 79 6.93 3.15 1.01
CA LEU A 79 5.49 3.33 0.76
C LEU A 79 4.85 4.27 1.79
N PHE A 80 5.18 4.12 3.08
CA PHE A 80 4.70 5.02 4.13
C PHE A 80 5.15 6.46 3.94
N ALA A 81 6.44 6.67 3.65
CA ALA A 81 6.96 8.02 3.42
C ALA A 81 6.22 8.69 2.25
N ARG A 82 5.93 7.94 1.19
CA ARG A 82 5.22 8.44 0.01
C ARG A 82 3.75 8.78 0.28
N GLN A 83 3.05 7.98 1.09
CA GLN A 83 1.65 8.25 1.45
C GLN A 83 1.45 9.53 2.26
N ARG A 84 2.50 10.03 2.90
CA ARG A 84 2.44 11.19 3.80
C ARG A 84 2.82 12.51 3.14
N ILE A 85 3.08 12.51 1.83
CA ILE A 85 3.58 13.68 1.11
C ILE A 85 2.60 14.86 1.16
N TYR A 86 1.30 14.59 1.13
CA TYR A 86 0.25 15.63 1.00
C TYR A 86 -0.57 15.87 2.26
N LEU A 87 -0.11 15.45 3.45
CA LEU A 87 -0.90 15.57 4.67
C LEU A 87 -1.31 17.02 4.99
N ASP A 88 -0.42 17.98 4.71
CA ASP A 88 -0.70 19.40 4.95
C ASP A 88 -1.75 19.93 3.97
N GLU A 89 -1.64 19.56 2.69
CA GLU A 89 -2.61 19.90 1.64
C GLU A 89 -3.97 19.23 1.87
N GLU A 90 -3.99 17.95 2.27
CA GLU A 90 -5.20 17.20 2.62
C GLU A 90 -5.94 17.90 3.77
N LYS A 91 -5.21 18.27 4.84
CA LYS A 91 -5.77 19.01 5.97
C LYS A 91 -6.33 20.36 5.54
N ARG A 92 -5.57 21.15 4.77
CA ARG A 92 -6.01 22.45 4.27
C ARG A 92 -7.25 22.32 3.38
N SER A 93 -7.29 21.32 2.51
CA SER A 93 -8.44 21.04 1.65
C SER A 93 -9.69 20.74 2.47
N PHE A 94 -9.56 19.93 3.52
CA PHE A 94 -10.66 19.59 4.42
C PHE A 94 -11.17 20.82 5.20
N GLU A 95 -10.28 21.63 5.75
CA GLU A 95 -10.63 22.87 6.47
C GLU A 95 -11.35 23.87 5.55
N LEU A 96 -10.87 24.06 4.32
CA LEU A 96 -11.52 24.94 3.33
C LEU A 96 -12.94 24.44 2.99
N TRP A 97 -13.11 23.13 2.80
CA TRP A 97 -14.42 22.53 2.55
C TRP A 97 -15.37 22.73 3.74
N GLN A 98 -14.89 22.54 4.97
CA GLN A 98 -15.69 22.76 6.19
C GLN A 98 -16.16 24.23 6.32
N CYS A 99 -15.29 25.20 6.02
CA CYS A 99 -15.67 26.62 6.03
C CYS A 99 -16.70 26.99 4.94
N GLN A 100 -16.70 26.28 3.80
CA GLN A 100 -17.62 26.54 2.69
C GLN A 100 -18.98 25.85 2.84
N CYS A 101 -19.02 24.66 3.45
CA CYS A 101 -20.27 23.91 3.67
C CYS A 101 -20.95 24.23 5.01
N GLY A 102 -20.30 25.00 5.89
CA GLY A 102 -20.86 25.52 7.14
C GLY A 102 -21.62 26.84 6.94
N SER A 103 -22.69 26.82 6.13
CA SER A 103 -23.71 27.88 6.04
C SER A 103 -25.10 27.26 5.94
#